data_AF-A0A7R7VMI0-F1
#
_entry.id   AF-A0A7R7VMI0-F1
#
_cell.length_a   1.000
_cell.length_b   1.000
_cell.length_c   1.000
_cell.angle_alpha   90.00
_cell.angle_beta   90.00
_cell.angle_gamma   90.00
#
_symmetry.space_group_name_H-M   'P 1'
#
loop_
_entity.id
_entity.type
_entity.pdbx_description
1 polymer ?
#
loop_
_entity_poly.entity_id
_entity_poly.type
_entity_poly.pdbx_seq_one_letter_code
_entity_poly.pdbx_strand_id
1 'polypeptide(L)'
;MSRILTFATTNIPASTIRQLQEESTIPEYAFNLFCFIHTPDQEEVQVKGTPPAEDIVTGFEGQSEAQIRQYFHQFLAQRGTMGKITRVWFAVLDARSAAQSTIVLHHSMKKSLWDEIHAEVPETPIPGQHEICDDGNIWWKWRVAFRYAWAAWNSISSCDFEVLELYSRPEYLGSDGVVDAETCDKIVNGIAKDPKGLV
;
A
#
# COMPACT_ATOMS: atom_id res chain seq x y z
N MET A 1 6.70 -14.70 -2.70
CA MET A 1 6.16 -13.82 -1.64
C MET A 1 6.95 -12.54 -1.62
N SER A 2 6.35 -11.50 -2.18
CA SER A 2 6.89 -10.14 -2.17
C SER A 2 6.57 -9.47 -0.84
N ARG A 3 7.37 -8.48 -0.42
CA ARG A 3 7.15 -7.71 0.80
C ARG A 3 7.05 -6.23 0.49
N ILE A 4 6.33 -5.48 1.32
CA ILE A 4 6.13 -4.05 1.19
C ILE A 4 7.02 -3.32 2.19
N LEU A 5 7.86 -2.42 1.68
CA LEU A 5 8.61 -1.50 2.54
C LEU A 5 7.63 -0.53 3.20
N THR A 6 7.65 -0.48 4.53
CA THR A 6 6.68 0.25 5.34
C THR A 6 7.38 1.33 6.13
N PHE A 7 7.04 2.58 5.85
CA PHE A 7 7.60 3.76 6.47
C PHE A 7 6.74 4.17 7.67
N ALA A 8 7.37 4.41 8.81
CA ALA A 8 6.71 5.15 9.89
C ALA A 8 7.02 6.63 9.72
N THR A 9 6.02 7.50 9.47
CA THR A 9 6.21 8.96 9.35
C THR A 9 5.93 9.71 10.66
N THR A 10 5.65 8.95 11.72
CA THR A 10 5.55 9.40 13.10
C THR A 10 6.08 8.28 14.02
N ASN A 11 6.18 8.54 15.33
CA ASN A 11 6.51 7.49 16.28
C ASN A 11 5.33 6.51 16.39
N ILE A 12 5.61 5.22 16.23
CA ILE A 12 4.57 4.18 16.21
C ILE A 12 4.78 3.20 17.37
N PRO A 13 3.77 2.98 18.23
CA PRO A 13 3.86 1.98 19.28
C PRO A 13 4.09 0.57 18.74
N ALA A 14 4.90 -0.24 19.44
CA ALA A 14 5.10 -1.65 19.11
C ALA A 14 3.78 -2.44 19.05
N SER A 15 2.81 -2.05 19.91
CA SER A 15 1.46 -2.63 19.91
C SER A 15 0.71 -2.40 18.60
N THR A 16 0.87 -1.24 17.95
CA THR A 16 0.25 -0.96 16.64
C THR A 16 0.83 -1.86 15.57
N ILE A 17 2.14 -2.14 15.60
CA ILE A 17 2.77 -3.05 14.65
C ILE A 17 2.30 -4.49 14.85
N ARG A 18 2.19 -4.93 16.12
CA ARG A 18 1.59 -6.24 16.44
C ARG A 18 0.18 -6.35 15.89
N GLN A 19 -0.66 -5.35 16.16
CA GLN A 19 -2.02 -5.31 15.68
C GLN A 19 -2.11 -5.36 14.15
N LEU A 20 -1.28 -4.57 13.44
CA LEU A 20 -1.19 -4.63 11.97
C LEU A 20 -0.88 -6.05 11.48
N GLN A 21 0.11 -6.70 12.09
CA GLN A 21 0.53 -8.05 11.68
C GLN A 21 -0.53 -9.10 12.00
N GLU A 22 -1.16 -9.04 13.17
CA GLU A 22 -2.22 -9.96 13.61
C GLU A 22 -3.45 -9.82 12.73
N GLU A 23 -3.91 -8.59 12.49
CA GLU A 23 -5.13 -8.35 11.71
C GLU A 23 -4.93 -8.63 10.22
N SER A 24 -3.81 -8.21 9.63
CA SER A 24 -3.56 -8.42 8.20
C SER A 24 -3.29 -9.89 7.82
N THR A 25 -3.08 -10.76 8.80
CA THR A 25 -2.87 -12.20 8.58
C THR A 25 -4.09 -13.06 8.87
N ILE A 26 -5.24 -12.44 9.15
CA ILE A 26 -6.54 -13.14 9.30
C ILE A 26 -6.96 -13.91 8.05
N PRO A 27 -6.85 -13.36 6.81
CA PRO A 27 -7.32 -14.07 5.62
C PRO A 27 -6.58 -15.39 5.38
N GLU A 28 -7.28 -16.36 4.77
CA GLU A 28 -6.67 -17.63 4.39
C GLU A 28 -5.49 -17.40 3.43
N TYR A 29 -4.36 -18.07 3.66
CA TYR A 29 -3.10 -17.88 2.92
C TYR A 29 -2.37 -16.54 3.12
N ALA A 30 -2.89 -15.66 3.98
CA ALA A 30 -2.20 -14.42 4.30
C ALA A 30 -0.86 -14.69 5.00
N PHE A 31 0.08 -13.78 4.77
CA PHE A 31 1.41 -13.82 5.37
C PHE A 31 1.84 -12.41 5.73
N ASN A 32 2.84 -12.28 6.60
CA ASN A 32 3.34 -10.97 6.98
C ASN A 32 4.02 -10.28 5.78
N LEU A 33 3.32 -9.28 5.26
CA LEU A 33 3.67 -8.51 4.07
C LEU A 33 4.63 -7.37 4.38
N PHE A 34 4.62 -6.85 5.62
CA PHE A 34 5.21 -5.56 5.96
C PHE A 34 6.64 -5.69 6.49
N CYS A 35 7.49 -4.81 5.99
CA CYS A 35 8.91 -4.70 6.33
C CYS A 35 9.18 -3.27 6.77
N PHE A 36 9.53 -3.04 8.03
CA PHE A 36 9.57 -1.69 8.60
C PHE A 36 10.92 -1.02 8.43
N ILE A 37 10.86 0.25 8.02
CA ILE A 37 12.00 1.15 8.04
C ILE A 37 11.68 2.36 8.91
N HIS A 38 12.58 2.64 9.83
CA HIS A 38 12.37 3.63 10.88
C HIS A 38 13.15 4.91 10.58
N THR A 39 14.34 4.80 10.00
CA THR A 39 15.20 5.96 9.70
C THR A 39 15.80 5.86 8.28
N PRO A 40 16.16 7.00 7.66
CA PRO A 40 16.76 7.00 6.33
C PRO A 40 18.12 6.29 6.22
N ASP A 41 18.87 6.23 7.31
CA ASP A 41 20.21 5.62 7.41
C ASP A 41 20.17 4.12 7.74
N GLN A 42 18.98 3.53 7.93
CA GLN A 42 18.82 2.12 8.27
C GLN A 42 19.36 1.21 7.16
N GLU A 43 20.41 0.44 7.45
CA GLU A 43 21.09 -0.41 6.47
C GLU A 43 20.36 -1.74 6.19
N GLU A 44 19.64 -2.26 7.19
CA GLU A 44 18.93 -3.53 7.11
C GLU A 44 17.45 -3.35 7.46
N VAL A 45 16.59 -4.00 6.70
CA VAL A 45 15.15 -4.04 7.01
C VAL A 45 14.83 -5.37 7.64
N GLN A 46 14.04 -5.38 8.71
CA GLN A 46 13.67 -6.63 9.39
C GLN A 46 12.70 -7.40 8.49
N VAL A 47 13.24 -8.36 7.74
CA VAL A 47 12.49 -9.19 6.78
C VAL A 47 11.71 -10.32 7.47
N LYS A 48 12.00 -10.57 8.74
CA LYS A 48 11.35 -11.59 9.56
C LYS A 48 10.09 -10.99 10.19
N GLY A 49 8.97 -11.69 10.07
CA GLY A 49 7.66 -11.23 10.53
C GLY A 49 7.46 -11.16 12.04
N THR A 50 8.54 -11.02 12.82
CA THR A 50 8.46 -10.78 14.25
C THR A 50 8.21 -9.28 14.46
N PRO A 51 7.15 -8.88 15.17
CA PRO A 51 6.92 -7.49 15.49
C PRO A 51 8.09 -6.93 16.34
N PRO A 52 8.39 -5.62 16.24
CA PRO A 52 9.41 -5.00 17.07
C PRO A 52 9.03 -5.12 18.54
N ALA A 53 10.03 -5.33 19.40
CA ALA A 53 9.83 -5.38 20.85
C ALA A 53 9.63 -3.99 21.47
N GLU A 54 10.12 -2.95 20.79
CA GLU A 54 10.13 -1.56 21.23
C GLU A 54 9.36 -0.69 20.22
N ASP A 55 8.93 0.48 20.68
CA ASP A 55 8.25 1.46 19.85
C ASP A 55 9.19 1.94 18.73
N ILE A 56 8.62 2.18 17.55
CA ILE A 56 9.34 2.74 16.42
C ILE A 56 9.53 4.24 16.68
N VAL A 57 10.79 4.65 16.81
CA VAL A 57 11.20 6.05 16.74
C VAL A 57 11.52 6.38 15.28
N THR A 58 10.79 7.32 14.70
CA THR A 58 10.94 7.64 13.27
C THR A 58 12.04 8.68 13.00
N GLY A 59 12.75 8.51 11.89
CA GLY A 59 13.59 9.52 11.23
C GLY A 59 12.92 10.13 10.00
N PHE A 60 11.66 9.82 9.73
CA PHE A 60 10.86 10.33 8.60
C PHE A 60 9.82 11.38 9.02
N GLU A 61 9.87 11.88 10.25
CA GLU A 61 8.98 12.95 10.71
C GLU A 61 9.10 14.19 9.82
N GLY A 62 7.96 14.73 9.38
CA GLY A 62 7.90 15.91 8.51
C GLY A 62 8.27 15.67 7.05
N GLN A 63 8.60 14.44 6.64
CA GLN A 63 8.87 14.11 5.24
C GLN A 63 7.58 14.09 4.42
N SER A 64 7.62 14.71 3.24
CA SER A 64 6.54 14.68 2.25
C SER A 64 6.45 13.32 1.55
N GLU A 65 5.28 13.03 0.95
CA GLU A 65 5.09 11.81 0.15
C GLU A 65 6.12 11.72 -1.00
N ALA A 66 6.48 12.85 -1.63
CA ALA A 66 7.51 12.90 -2.66
C ALA A 66 8.89 12.47 -2.13
N GLN A 67 9.27 12.90 -0.92
CA GLN A 67 10.52 12.49 -0.28
C GLN A 67 10.51 11.00 0.08
N ILE A 68 9.39 10.47 0.56
CA ILE A 68 9.24 9.03 0.83
C ILE A 68 9.36 8.21 -0.46
N ARG A 69 8.73 8.65 -1.56
CA ARG A 69 8.87 8.02 -2.89
C ARG A 69 10.32 8.02 -3.37
N GLN A 70 11.01 9.16 -3.25
CA GLN A 70 12.42 9.27 -3.62
C GLN A 70 13.28 8.31 -2.79
N TYR A 71 13.03 8.25 -1.48
CA TYR A 71 13.73 7.32 -0.60
C TYR A 71 13.48 5.87 -1.01
N PHE A 72 12.22 5.48 -1.25
CA PHE A 72 11.84 4.14 -1.69
C PHE A 72 12.63 3.71 -2.94
N HIS A 73 12.70 4.58 -3.96
CA HIS A 73 13.50 4.32 -5.16
C HIS A 73 15.00 4.21 -4.89
N GLN A 74 15.55 5.10 -4.05
CA GLN A 74 16.97 5.05 -3.67
C GLN A 74 17.32 3.77 -2.91
N PHE A 75 16.48 3.38 -1.95
CA PHE A 75 16.63 2.15 -1.19
C PHE A 75 16.67 0.94 -2.12
N LEU A 76 15.71 0.85 -3.04
CA LEU A 76 15.64 -0.25 -4.02
C LEU A 76 16.80 -0.23 -5.03
N ALA A 77 17.31 0.94 -5.42
CA ALA A 77 18.45 1.07 -6.32
C ALA A 77 19.75 0.61 -5.65
N GLN A 78 19.96 0.95 -4.38
CA GLN A 78 21.17 0.62 -3.63
C GLN A 78 21.17 -0.82 -3.11
N ARG A 79 20.02 -1.30 -2.63
CA ARG A 79 19.91 -2.57 -1.90
C ARG A 79 19.23 -3.67 -2.74
N GLY A 80 18.81 -3.36 -3.96
CA GLY A 80 18.10 -4.29 -4.84
C GLY A 80 16.79 -4.77 -4.22
N THR A 81 16.43 -6.03 -4.47
CA THR A 81 15.27 -6.68 -3.86
C THR A 81 15.66 -7.46 -2.61
N MET A 82 16.49 -6.89 -1.73
CA MET A 82 16.77 -7.47 -0.41
C MET A 82 15.45 -7.93 0.23
N GLY A 83 15.35 -9.21 0.59
CA GLY A 83 14.14 -9.74 1.21
C GLY A 83 12.90 -9.82 0.32
N LYS A 84 13.03 -9.80 -1.02
CA LYS A 84 11.89 -9.82 -1.97
C LYS A 84 10.96 -8.60 -1.82
N ILE A 85 11.51 -7.44 -1.44
CA ILE A 85 10.75 -6.18 -1.42
C ILE A 85 10.30 -5.85 -2.85
N THR A 86 9.02 -5.52 -3.02
CA THR A 86 8.45 -5.14 -4.30
C THR A 86 8.88 -3.73 -4.71
N ARG A 87 8.94 -3.47 -6.02
CA ARG A 87 9.32 -2.18 -6.59
C ARG A 87 8.14 -1.24 -6.85
N VAL A 88 6.92 -1.76 -6.70
CA VAL A 88 5.69 -1.05 -7.07
C VAL A 88 4.76 -0.83 -5.89
N TRP A 89 5.11 -1.31 -4.69
CA TRP A 89 4.36 -1.01 -3.47
C TRP A 89 5.27 -0.54 -2.35
N PHE A 90 4.80 0.47 -1.63
CA PHE A 90 5.24 0.78 -0.27
C PHE A 90 4.02 1.08 0.61
N ALA A 91 4.22 1.17 1.91
CA ALA A 91 3.17 1.54 2.84
C ALA A 91 3.64 2.60 3.83
N VAL A 92 2.69 3.31 4.43
CA VAL A 92 2.96 4.35 5.42
C VAL A 92 2.08 4.13 6.65
N LEU A 93 2.74 4.16 7.82
CA LEU A 93 2.12 4.32 9.12
C LEU A 93 2.32 5.77 9.56
N ASP A 94 1.21 6.48 9.77
CA ASP A 94 1.20 7.90 10.13
C ASP A 94 0.47 8.14 11.45
N ALA A 95 0.29 9.42 11.82
CA ALA A 95 -0.35 9.83 13.07
C ALA A 95 -1.76 9.27 13.27
N ARG A 96 -2.44 8.85 12.20
CA ARG A 96 -3.78 8.27 12.26
C ARG A 96 -3.75 6.75 12.42
N SER A 97 -2.64 6.10 12.09
CA SER A 97 -2.55 4.64 12.01
C SER A 97 -2.85 3.94 13.33
N ALA A 98 -2.28 4.43 14.44
CA ALA A 98 -2.52 3.84 15.76
C ALA A 98 -3.96 4.07 16.24
N ALA A 99 -4.50 5.27 16.05
CA ALA A 99 -5.83 5.63 16.55
C ALA A 99 -6.98 4.99 15.75
N GLN A 100 -6.76 4.75 14.45
CA GLN A 100 -7.80 4.24 13.54
C GLN A 100 -7.56 2.79 13.11
N SER A 101 -6.46 2.15 13.54
CA SER A 101 -6.04 0.84 13.05
C SER A 101 -5.97 0.77 11.51
N THR A 102 -5.33 1.79 10.91
CA THR A 102 -5.24 1.94 9.45
C THR A 102 -3.82 2.09 8.94
N ILE A 103 -3.59 1.64 7.71
CA ILE A 103 -2.33 1.84 6.99
C ILE A 103 -2.62 2.49 5.64
N VAL A 104 -1.69 3.30 5.14
CA VAL A 104 -1.76 3.82 3.78
C VAL A 104 -0.93 2.92 2.88
N LEU A 105 -1.57 2.32 1.89
CA LEU A 105 -0.90 1.53 0.84
C LEU A 105 -0.69 2.42 -0.37
N HIS A 106 0.53 2.42 -0.91
CA HIS A 106 0.88 3.10 -2.15
C HIS A 106 1.21 2.06 -3.21
N HIS A 107 0.62 2.21 -4.39
CA HIS A 107 0.92 1.39 -5.58
C HIS A 107 1.41 2.29 -6.71
N SER A 108 2.40 1.83 -7.46
CA SER A 108 2.90 2.53 -8.64
C SER A 108 2.90 1.71 -9.90
N MET A 109 2.78 2.43 -11.01
CA MET A 109 2.96 1.91 -12.35
C MET A 109 3.68 2.96 -13.19
N LYS A 110 4.61 2.54 -14.06
CA LYS A 110 5.22 3.46 -15.01
C LYS A 110 4.15 4.07 -15.91
N LYS A 111 4.13 5.39 -16.05
CA LYS A 111 3.21 6.08 -16.97
C LYS A 111 3.40 5.61 -18.42
N SER A 112 4.64 5.33 -18.81
CA SER A 112 4.95 4.79 -20.14
C SER A 112 4.31 3.42 -20.38
N LEU A 113 4.21 2.57 -19.35
CA LEU A 113 3.58 1.25 -19.46
C LEU A 113 2.06 1.40 -19.59
N TRP A 114 1.47 2.35 -18.87
CA TRP A 114 0.05 2.69 -19.04
C TRP A 114 -0.24 3.13 -20.47
N ASP A 115 0.58 4.03 -21.00
CA ASP A 115 0.43 4.53 -22.37
C ASP A 115 0.62 3.45 -23.42
N GLU A 116 1.52 2.49 -23.19
CA GLU A 116 1.72 1.33 -24.06
C GLU A 116 0.50 0.41 -24.06
N ILE A 117 -0.05 0.08 -22.87
CA ILE A 117 -1.24 -0.77 -22.74
C ILE A 117 -2.45 -0.13 -23.42
N HIS A 118 -2.58 1.19 -23.33
CA HIS A 118 -3.71 1.95 -23.89
C HIS A 118 -3.39 2.65 -25.20
N ALA A 119 -2.35 2.22 -25.94
CA ALA A 119 -1.95 2.85 -27.19
C ALA A 119 -3.06 2.88 -28.25
N GLU A 120 -3.92 1.85 -28.27
CA GLU A 120 -5.06 1.73 -29.18
C GLU A 120 -6.28 2.57 -28.74
N VAL A 121 -6.31 3.01 -27.47
CA VAL A 121 -7.35 3.87 -26.90
C VAL A 121 -6.68 4.97 -26.06
N PRO A 122 -6.06 5.98 -26.73
CA PRO A 122 -5.12 6.93 -26.11
C PRO A 122 -5.72 7.82 -25.01
N GLU A 123 -7.05 7.87 -24.92
CA GLU A 123 -7.79 8.66 -23.94
C GLU A 123 -8.39 7.79 -22.82
N THR A 124 -7.90 6.55 -22.64
CA THR A 124 -8.35 5.73 -21.51
C THR A 124 -7.97 6.42 -20.20
N PRO A 125 -8.96 6.80 -19.37
CA PRO A 125 -8.70 7.52 -18.14
C PRO A 125 -7.98 6.60 -17.15
N ILE A 126 -6.97 7.15 -16.47
CA ILE A 126 -6.35 6.46 -15.33
C ILE A 126 -7.40 6.41 -14.21
N PRO A 127 -7.77 5.21 -13.72
CA PRO A 127 -8.83 5.07 -12.74
C PRO A 127 -8.40 5.63 -11.39
N GLY A 128 -9.40 6.06 -10.62
CA GLY A 128 -9.19 6.44 -9.22
C GLY A 128 -8.45 7.75 -9.00
N GLN A 129 -8.29 8.10 -7.73
CA GLN A 129 -7.44 9.21 -7.33
C GLN A 129 -5.96 8.81 -7.47
N HIS A 130 -5.27 9.45 -8.41
CA HIS A 130 -3.89 9.16 -8.74
C HIS A 130 -3.07 10.45 -8.89
N GLU A 131 -1.76 10.30 -8.84
CA GLU A 131 -0.79 11.37 -9.08
C GLU A 131 0.25 10.89 -10.12
N ILE A 132 0.40 11.63 -11.21
CA ILE A 132 1.52 11.42 -12.15
C ILE A 132 2.71 12.22 -11.62
N CYS A 133 3.75 11.52 -11.20
CA CYS A 133 4.90 12.12 -10.53
C CYS A 133 6.10 12.28 -11.48
N ASP A 134 7.02 13.18 -11.13
CA ASP A 134 8.26 13.44 -11.89
C ASP A 134 9.19 12.21 -11.97
N ASP A 135 8.95 11.18 -11.16
CA ASP A 135 9.66 9.89 -11.22
C ASP A 135 9.20 9.01 -12.42
N GLY A 136 8.26 9.50 -13.23
CA GLY A 136 7.71 8.80 -14.39
C GLY A 136 6.66 7.75 -14.04
N ASN A 137 6.19 7.69 -12.80
CA ASN A 137 5.16 6.76 -12.36
C ASN A 137 3.83 7.47 -12.06
N ILE A 138 2.76 6.73 -12.30
CA ILE A 138 1.45 6.95 -11.71
C ILE A 138 1.47 6.34 -10.31
N TRP A 139 1.03 7.09 -9.32
CA TRP A 139 0.88 6.63 -7.94
C TRP A 139 -0.57 6.67 -7.51
N TRP A 140 -1.04 5.56 -6.97
CA TRP A 140 -2.31 5.47 -6.25
C TRP A 140 -2.03 5.29 -4.77
N LYS A 141 -2.96 5.75 -3.94
CA LYS A 141 -2.89 5.53 -2.49
C LYS A 141 -4.27 5.25 -1.90
N TRP A 142 -4.30 4.33 -0.95
CA TRP A 142 -5.51 3.97 -0.22
C TRP A 142 -5.20 3.84 1.25
N ARG A 143 -5.98 4.52 2.09
CA ARG A 143 -5.99 4.22 3.52
C ARG A 143 -6.97 3.08 3.76
N VAL A 144 -6.48 1.97 4.31
CA VAL A 144 -7.28 0.78 4.58
C VAL A 144 -7.13 0.38 6.05
N ALA A 145 -8.16 -0.26 6.60
CA ALA A 145 -8.06 -0.90 7.90
C ALA A 145 -7.02 -2.04 7.86
N PHE A 146 -6.28 -2.25 8.96
CA PHE A 146 -5.22 -3.26 9.03
C PHE A 146 -5.71 -4.66 8.61
N ARG A 147 -6.89 -5.08 9.07
CA ARG A 147 -7.51 -6.37 8.68
C ARG A 147 -7.69 -6.58 7.19
N TYR A 148 -7.73 -5.51 6.39
CA TYR A 148 -7.90 -5.56 4.94
C TYR A 148 -6.62 -5.25 4.16
N ALA A 149 -5.51 -4.93 4.82
CA ALA A 149 -4.31 -4.47 4.14
C ALA A 149 -3.70 -5.56 3.24
N TRP A 150 -3.68 -6.81 3.70
CA TRP A 150 -3.23 -7.95 2.88
C TRP A 150 -4.20 -8.25 1.73
N ALA A 151 -5.51 -8.24 2.01
CA ALA A 151 -6.54 -8.50 1.00
C ALA A 151 -6.48 -7.47 -0.13
N ALA A 152 -6.45 -6.18 0.21
CA ALA A 152 -6.32 -5.09 -0.77
C ALA A 152 -5.05 -5.24 -1.63
N TRP A 153 -3.89 -5.50 -1.00
CA TRP A 153 -2.66 -5.75 -1.75
C TRP A 153 -2.78 -6.96 -2.67
N ASN A 154 -3.31 -8.08 -2.17
CA ASN A 154 -3.41 -9.33 -2.92
C ASN A 154 -4.37 -9.19 -4.10
N SER A 155 -5.55 -8.60 -3.88
CA SER A 155 -6.56 -8.34 -4.91
C SER A 155 -6.00 -7.42 -6.00
N ILE A 156 -5.43 -6.27 -5.64
CA ILE A 156 -4.91 -5.33 -6.65
C ILE A 156 -3.68 -5.89 -7.37
N SER A 157 -2.85 -6.70 -6.71
CA SER A 157 -1.66 -7.29 -7.34
C SER A 157 -1.98 -8.51 -8.22
N SER A 158 -3.11 -9.17 -7.97
CA SER A 158 -3.51 -10.43 -8.64
C SER A 158 -4.61 -10.24 -9.67
N CYS A 159 -5.34 -9.13 -9.59
CA CYS A 159 -6.43 -8.78 -10.50
C CYS A 159 -6.03 -7.56 -11.35
N ASP A 160 -6.66 -7.42 -12.51
CA ASP A 160 -6.40 -6.35 -13.48
C ASP A 160 -6.86 -4.95 -12.96
N PHE A 161 -6.78 -3.92 -13.79
CA PHE A 161 -7.13 -2.54 -13.48
C PHE A 161 -8.56 -2.34 -12.93
N GLU A 162 -9.49 -3.26 -13.20
CA GLU A 162 -10.87 -3.21 -12.69
C GLU A 162 -10.93 -3.24 -11.15
N VAL A 163 -10.08 -4.03 -10.51
CA VAL A 163 -10.01 -4.11 -9.05
C VAL A 163 -9.30 -2.88 -8.47
N LEU A 164 -8.26 -2.40 -9.15
CA LEU A 164 -7.64 -1.13 -8.78
C LEU A 164 -8.67 0.02 -8.85
N GLU A 165 -9.48 0.05 -9.90
CA GLU A 165 -10.57 1.01 -10.04
C GLU A 165 -11.56 0.85 -8.89
N LEU A 166 -12.03 -0.36 -8.62
CA LEU A 166 -12.98 -0.67 -7.54
C LEU A 166 -12.55 -0.04 -6.20
N TYR A 167 -11.31 -0.29 -5.76
CA TYR A 167 -10.78 0.27 -4.51
C TYR A 167 -10.63 1.80 -4.52
N SER A 168 -10.67 2.42 -5.69
CA SER A 168 -10.50 3.86 -5.87
C SER A 168 -11.80 4.61 -6.12
N ARG A 169 -12.94 3.91 -6.13
CA ARG A 169 -14.23 4.54 -6.40
C ARG A 169 -14.70 5.40 -5.22
N PRO A 170 -15.26 6.59 -5.49
CA PRO A 170 -15.67 7.53 -4.44
C PRO A 170 -16.78 6.97 -3.54
N GLU A 171 -17.65 6.08 -4.04
CA GLU A 171 -18.69 5.44 -3.23
C GLU A 171 -18.15 4.56 -2.08
N TYR A 172 -16.91 4.09 -2.19
CA TYR A 172 -16.25 3.30 -1.13
C TYR A 172 -15.25 4.12 -0.32
N LEU A 173 -15.15 5.43 -0.56
CA LEU A 173 -14.32 6.31 0.25
C LEU A 173 -15.16 6.88 1.40
N GLY A 174 -14.85 6.44 2.62
CA GLY A 174 -15.46 6.97 3.83
C GLY A 174 -15.19 8.48 4.00
N SER A 175 -16.04 9.15 4.78
CA SER A 175 -15.87 10.59 5.07
C SER A 175 -14.58 10.93 5.82
N ASP A 176 -13.97 9.94 6.47
CA ASP A 176 -12.66 10.03 7.12
C ASP A 176 -11.49 9.74 6.14
N GLY A 177 -11.78 9.42 4.89
CA GLY A 177 -10.81 9.06 3.86
C GLY A 177 -10.28 7.63 4.00
N VAL A 178 -10.92 6.76 4.78
CA VAL A 178 -10.65 5.32 4.82
C VAL A 178 -11.51 4.62 3.78
N VAL A 179 -10.90 3.73 2.99
CA VAL A 179 -11.61 2.92 2.00
C VAL A 179 -12.40 1.82 2.71
N ASP A 180 -13.66 1.62 2.31
CA ASP A 180 -14.49 0.46 2.65
C ASP A 180 -13.98 -0.79 1.92
N ALA A 181 -12.80 -1.24 2.36
CA ALA A 181 -12.14 -2.41 1.82
C ALA A 181 -12.92 -3.70 2.12
N GLU A 182 -13.85 -3.70 3.09
CA GLU A 182 -14.73 -4.84 3.34
C GLU A 182 -15.68 -5.07 2.17
N THR A 183 -16.35 -4.01 1.71
CA THR A 183 -17.24 -4.11 0.56
C THR A 183 -16.47 -4.47 -0.70
N CYS A 184 -15.31 -3.84 -0.93
CA CYS A 184 -14.45 -4.18 -2.07
C CYS A 184 -14.00 -5.64 -2.05
N ASP A 185 -13.54 -6.15 -0.90
CA ASP A 185 -13.12 -7.54 -0.73
C ASP A 185 -14.28 -8.52 -0.97
N LYS A 186 -15.49 -8.21 -0.47
CA LYS A 186 -16.69 -9.03 -0.76
C LYS A 186 -17.03 -9.07 -2.24
N ILE A 187 -16.84 -7.96 -2.97
CA ILE A 187 -17.07 -7.91 -4.42
C ILE A 187 -16.03 -8.76 -5.14
N VAL A 188 -14.74 -8.58 -4.85
CA VAL A 188 -13.65 -9.34 -5.49
C VAL A 188 -13.79 -10.85 -5.27
N ASN A 189 -14.27 -11.27 -4.10
CA ASN A 189 -14.49 -12.68 -3.78
C ASN A 189 -15.86 -13.22 -4.28
N GLY A 190 -16.63 -12.44 -5.04
CA GLY A 190 -17.94 -12.84 -5.58
C GLY A 190 -19.05 -13.02 -4.53
N ILE A 191 -18.84 -12.52 -3.31
CA ILE A 191 -19.82 -12.57 -2.20
C ILE A 191 -20.87 -11.46 -2.39
N ALA A 192 -20.45 -10.32 -2.91
CA ALA A 192 -21.32 -9.20 -3.27
C ALA A 192 -21.19 -8.90 -4.77
N LYS A 193 -22.25 -8.30 -5.36
CA LYS A 193 -22.21 -7.86 -6.76
C LYS A 193 -21.60 -6.47 -6.83
N ASP A 194 -20.74 -6.23 -7.82
CA ASP A 194 -20.37 -4.87 -8.20
C ASP A 194 -21.61 -4.13 -8.75
N PRO A 195 -22.06 -3.01 -8.15
CA PRO A 195 -23.15 -2.21 -8.69
C PRO A 195 -22.91 -1.72 -10.13
N LYS A 196 -21.65 -1.58 -10.55
CA LYS A 196 -21.27 -1.20 -11.93
C LYS A 196 -21.01 -2.39 -12.84
N GLY A 197 -20.97 -3.61 -12.30
CA GLY A 197 -20.75 -4.85 -13.05
C GLY A 197 -19.38 -4.93 -13.74
N LEU A 198 -18.37 -4.26 -13.20
CA LEU A 198 -17.01 -4.22 -13.77
C LEU A 198 -16.08 -5.26 -13.13
N VAL A 199 -16.46 -5.83 -11.98
CA VAL A 199 -15.70 -6.85 -11.23
C VAL A 199 -16.62 -8.04 -10.95
#